data_AF-A0A644YN05-F1
#
_entry.id   AF-A0A644YN05-F1
#
_cell.length_a   1.000
_cell.length_b   1.000
_cell.length_c   1.000
_cell.angle_alpha   90.00
_cell.angle_beta   90.00
_cell.angle_gamma   90.00
#
_symmetry.space_group_name_H-M   'P 1'
#
loop_
_entity.id
_entity.type
_entity.pdbx_description
1 polymer ?
#
loop_
_entity_poly.entity_id
_entity_poly.type
_entity_poly.pdbx_seq_one_letter_code
_entity_poly.pdbx_strand_id
1 'polypeptide(L)'
;MDQIPTLQQLEYMETGFEVSKLLAQSGFSMDQPAFSITWGQISEEIAHTLADYGLTPDRLDEDLLVDLAQGIQKVLQNDDVLFWRNSIHTFVSEHPALMAFLSPMDDQDDEGPLTEQYENASCLGDDEGFWPDGGASADLFDEF
;
A
#
# COMPACT_ATOMS: atom_id res chain seq x y z
N MET A 1 -32.71 7.44 18.48
CA MET A 1 -31.28 7.68 18.69
C MET A 1 -30.65 7.59 17.33
N ASP A 2 -30.49 8.72 16.64
CA ASP A 2 -29.70 8.80 15.41
C ASP A 2 -28.23 8.73 15.82
N GLN A 3 -27.64 7.54 15.70
CA GLN A 3 -26.19 7.42 15.80
C GLN A 3 -25.61 8.19 14.61
N ILE A 4 -24.87 9.26 14.91
CA ILE A 4 -24.10 9.95 13.90
C ILE A 4 -23.07 8.93 13.39
N PRO A 5 -23.07 8.59 12.09
CA PRO A 5 -22.12 7.64 11.56
C PRO A 5 -20.70 8.16 11.79
N THR A 6 -19.78 7.25 12.13
CA THR A 6 -18.37 7.62 12.26
C THR A 6 -17.81 8.00 10.89
N LEU A 7 -16.71 8.78 10.86
CA LEU A 7 -16.07 9.19 9.62
C LEU A 7 -15.71 7.98 8.74
N GLN A 8 -15.23 6.92 9.37
CA GLN A 8 -14.95 5.63 8.72
C GLN A 8 -16.19 4.96 8.11
N GLN A 9 -17.35 5.04 8.76
CA GLN A 9 -18.60 4.52 8.19
C GLN A 9 -19.03 5.31 6.96
N LEU A 10 -18.81 6.62 6.95
CA LEU A 10 -19.08 7.45 5.79
C LEU A 10 -18.16 7.08 4.63
N GLU A 11 -16.87 6.85 4.89
CA GLU A 11 -15.90 6.41 3.88
C GLU A 11 -16.27 5.04 3.30
N TYR A 12 -16.67 4.07 4.14
CA TYR A 12 -17.16 2.78 3.67
C TYR A 12 -18.41 2.90 2.81
N MET A 13 -19.37 3.74 3.20
CA MET A 13 -20.60 3.96 2.43
C MET A 13 -20.31 4.65 1.09
N GLU A 14 -19.41 5.63 1.06
CA GLU A 14 -19.02 6.34 -0.15
C GLU A 14 -18.29 5.42 -1.13
N THR A 15 -17.31 4.68 -0.64
CA THR A 15 -16.55 3.70 -1.43
C THR A 15 -17.47 2.58 -1.94
N GLY A 16 -18.37 2.08 -1.07
CA GLY A 16 -19.37 1.08 -1.43
C GLY A 16 -20.33 1.54 -2.52
N PHE A 17 -20.76 2.80 -2.46
CA PHE A 17 -21.60 3.38 -3.49
C PHE A 17 -20.88 3.49 -4.84
N GLU A 18 -19.63 3.97 -4.84
CA GLU A 18 -18.88 4.15 -6.09
C GLU A 18 -18.52 2.81 -6.73
N VAL A 19 -18.06 1.81 -5.94
CA VAL A 19 -17.82 0.45 -6.43
C VAL A 19 -19.09 -0.16 -7.04
N SER A 20 -20.22 -0.04 -6.34
CA SER A 20 -21.51 -0.54 -6.82
C SER A 20 -21.95 0.12 -8.13
N LYS A 21 -21.73 1.44 -8.25
CA LYS A 21 -22.07 2.21 -9.44
C LYS A 21 -21.21 1.81 -10.64
N LEU A 22 -19.90 1.68 -10.47
CA LEU A 22 -18.97 1.27 -11.54
C LEU A 22 -19.26 -0.16 -12.00
N LEU A 23 -19.48 -1.08 -11.07
CA LEU A 23 -19.88 -2.45 -11.40
C LEU A 23 -21.22 -2.51 -12.15
N ALA A 24 -22.20 -1.70 -11.75
CA ALA A 24 -23.49 -1.62 -12.45
C ALA A 24 -23.35 -1.05 -13.87
N GLN A 25 -22.48 -0.06 -14.08
CA GLN A 25 -22.16 0.48 -15.42
C GLN A 25 -21.50 -0.58 -16.30
N SER A 26 -20.68 -1.43 -15.71
CA SER A 26 -20.01 -2.56 -16.37
C SER A 26 -20.92 -3.77 -16.64
N GLY A 27 -22.21 -3.72 -16.25
CA GLY A 27 -23.19 -4.76 -16.52
C GLY A 27 -23.47 -5.71 -15.34
N PHE A 28 -22.80 -5.54 -14.20
CA PHE A 28 -23.08 -6.29 -12.97
C PHE A 28 -24.17 -5.58 -12.16
N SER A 29 -25.44 -5.90 -12.43
CA SER A 29 -26.55 -5.30 -11.70
C SER A 29 -26.55 -5.73 -10.24
N MET A 30 -26.67 -4.77 -9.31
CA MET A 30 -26.62 -5.02 -7.86
C MET A 30 -27.70 -5.99 -7.36
N ASP A 31 -28.88 -5.98 -7.99
CA ASP A 31 -29.99 -6.89 -7.67
C ASP A 31 -29.85 -8.28 -8.30
N GLN A 32 -28.90 -8.48 -9.23
CA GLN A 32 -28.70 -9.78 -9.83
C GLN A 32 -27.97 -10.73 -8.87
N PRO A 33 -28.41 -11.99 -8.78
CA PRO A 33 -27.69 -13.01 -8.04
C PRO A 33 -26.39 -13.34 -8.79
N ALA A 34 -25.26 -13.17 -8.12
CA ALA A 34 -23.98 -13.68 -8.60
C ALA A 34 -23.85 -15.18 -8.29
N PHE A 35 -24.39 -15.59 -7.14
CA PHE A 35 -24.48 -16.97 -6.66
C PHE A 35 -25.68 -17.09 -5.69
N SER A 36 -25.48 -17.53 -4.44
CA SER A 36 -26.45 -17.45 -3.34
C SER A 36 -26.51 -16.07 -2.68
N ILE A 37 -25.77 -15.10 -3.23
CA ILE A 37 -25.66 -13.70 -2.80
C ILE A 37 -25.82 -12.78 -4.00
N THR A 38 -26.08 -11.50 -3.73
CA THR A 38 -26.22 -10.48 -4.78
C THR A 38 -24.90 -9.78 -5.07
N TRP A 39 -24.79 -9.20 -6.27
CA TRP A 39 -23.65 -8.33 -6.60
C TRP A 39 -23.53 -7.13 -5.68
N GLY A 40 -24.63 -6.65 -5.08
CA GLY A 40 -24.58 -5.62 -4.05
C GLY A 40 -23.85 -6.05 -2.77
N GLN A 41 -23.95 -7.33 -2.39
CA GLN A 41 -23.20 -7.84 -1.24
C GLN A 41 -21.72 -8.05 -1.57
N ILE A 42 -21.43 -8.40 -2.82
CA ILE A 42 -20.05 -8.55 -3.31
C ILE A 42 -19.37 -7.18 -3.40
N SER A 43 -20.05 -6.17 -3.96
CA SER A 43 -19.53 -4.82 -4.09
C SER A 43 -19.24 -4.17 -2.73
N GLU A 44 -20.09 -4.42 -1.73
CA GLU A 44 -19.88 -3.98 -0.35
C GLU A 44 -18.59 -4.57 0.25
N GLU A 45 -18.38 -5.89 0.15
CA GLU A 45 -17.18 -6.52 0.70
C GLU A 45 -15.90 -6.08 -0.04
N ILE A 46 -15.97 -5.91 -1.37
CA ILE A 46 -14.86 -5.33 -2.15
C ILE A 46 -14.56 -3.93 -1.65
N ALA A 47 -15.58 -3.08 -1.50
CA ALA A 47 -15.40 -1.69 -1.06
C ALA A 47 -14.83 -1.59 0.36
N HIS A 48 -15.30 -2.43 1.29
CA HIS A 48 -14.73 -2.49 2.64
C HIS A 48 -13.25 -2.86 2.60
N THR A 49 -12.90 -3.89 1.82
CA THR A 49 -11.52 -4.32 1.66
C THR A 49 -10.66 -3.18 1.10
N LEU A 50 -11.12 -2.52 0.02
CA LEU A 50 -10.40 -1.40 -0.60
C LEU A 50 -10.23 -0.21 0.35
N ALA A 51 -11.27 0.12 1.12
CA ALA A 51 -11.21 1.20 2.10
C ALA A 51 -10.27 0.87 3.28
N ASP A 52 -10.20 -0.39 3.74
CA ASP A 52 -9.21 -0.84 4.72
C ASP A 52 -7.76 -0.66 4.23
N TYR A 53 -7.55 -0.78 2.91
CA TYR A 53 -6.27 -0.48 2.26
C TYR A 53 -6.07 1.00 1.90
N GLY A 54 -7.02 1.87 2.25
CA GLY A 54 -6.94 3.32 2.00
C GLY A 54 -7.17 3.73 0.55
N LEU A 55 -7.79 2.89 -0.28
CA LEU A 55 -8.21 3.30 -1.62
C LEU A 55 -9.46 4.17 -1.52
N THR A 56 -9.28 5.45 -1.83
CA THR A 56 -10.38 6.41 -1.97
C THR A 56 -11.18 6.16 -3.24
N PRO A 57 -12.49 6.50 -3.28
CA PRO A 57 -13.36 6.30 -4.45
C PRO A 57 -12.82 6.94 -5.75
N ASP A 58 -12.10 8.06 -5.66
CA ASP A 58 -11.46 8.74 -6.81
C ASP A 58 -10.38 7.90 -7.51
N ARG A 59 -9.81 6.92 -6.81
CA ARG A 59 -8.75 6.04 -7.31
C ARG A 59 -9.28 4.69 -7.80
N LEU A 60 -10.59 4.50 -7.81
CA LEU A 60 -11.22 3.27 -8.29
C LEU A 60 -11.23 3.27 -9.81
N ASP A 61 -10.59 2.27 -10.40
CA ASP A 61 -10.61 2.05 -11.84
C ASP A 61 -11.70 1.02 -12.20
N GLU A 62 -12.44 1.29 -13.28
CA GLU A 62 -13.51 0.41 -13.75
C GLU A 62 -12.96 -0.96 -14.18
N ASP A 63 -11.83 -0.99 -14.89
CA ASP A 63 -11.23 -2.22 -15.42
C ASP A 63 -10.77 -3.12 -14.28
N LEU A 64 -10.18 -2.53 -13.23
CA LEU A 64 -9.84 -3.22 -11.99
C LEU A 64 -11.07 -3.87 -11.34
N LEU A 65 -12.17 -3.12 -11.19
CA LEU A 65 -13.38 -3.64 -10.56
C LEU A 65 -14.03 -4.75 -11.39
N VAL A 66 -13.98 -4.65 -12.71
CA VAL A 66 -14.45 -5.69 -13.62
C VAL A 66 -13.60 -6.96 -13.52
N ASP A 67 -12.28 -6.83 -13.48
CA ASP A 67 -11.37 -7.97 -13.31
C ASP A 67 -11.59 -8.65 -11.95
N LEU A 68 -11.73 -7.86 -10.88
CA LEU A 68 -12.07 -8.34 -9.55
C LEU A 68 -13.42 -9.09 -9.55
N ALA A 69 -14.45 -8.51 -10.16
CA ALA A 69 -15.77 -9.13 -10.25
C ALA A 69 -15.72 -10.47 -11.01
N GLN A 70 -15.04 -10.52 -12.15
CA GLN A 70 -14.89 -11.76 -12.93
C GLN A 70 -14.08 -12.81 -12.18
N GLY A 71 -12.99 -12.40 -11.50
CA GLY A 71 -12.17 -13.25 -10.66
C GLY A 71 -12.96 -13.85 -9.50
N ILE A 72 -13.67 -13.00 -8.76
CA ILE A 72 -14.55 -13.40 -7.66
C ILE A 72 -15.64 -14.36 -8.16
N GLN A 73 -16.29 -14.07 -9.29
CA GLN A 73 -17.28 -14.96 -9.87
C GLN A 73 -16.70 -16.35 -10.14
N LYS A 74 -15.43 -16.43 -10.55
CA LYS A 74 -14.73 -17.70 -10.77
C LYS A 74 -14.33 -18.39 -9.47
N VAL A 75 -13.86 -17.65 -8.47
CA VAL A 75 -13.52 -18.18 -7.14
C VAL A 75 -14.77 -18.76 -6.47
N LEU A 76 -15.87 -18.01 -6.46
CA LEU A 76 -17.14 -18.42 -5.86
C LEU A 76 -17.79 -19.63 -6.54
N GLN A 77 -17.44 -19.94 -7.80
CA GLN A 77 -17.88 -21.17 -8.46
C GLN A 77 -17.11 -22.41 -8.00
N ASN A 78 -15.89 -22.24 -7.47
CA ASN A 78 -15.03 -23.34 -7.04
C ASN A 78 -15.05 -23.55 -5.52
N ASP A 79 -15.33 -22.50 -4.75
CA ASP A 79 -15.31 -22.51 -3.29
C ASP A 79 -16.69 -22.72 -2.64
N ASP A 80 -16.66 -23.12 -1.37
CA ASP A 80 -17.87 -23.28 -0.56
C ASP A 80 -18.52 -21.93 -0.29
N VAL A 81 -19.83 -21.83 -0.53
CA VAL A 81 -20.56 -20.57 -0.37
C VAL A 81 -20.54 -20.03 1.05
N LEU A 82 -20.26 -20.86 2.05
CA LEU A 82 -20.22 -20.44 3.45
C LEU A 82 -19.03 -19.52 3.75
N PHE A 83 -17.96 -19.60 2.97
CA PHE A 83 -16.73 -18.84 3.17
C PHE A 83 -16.52 -17.71 2.16
N TRP A 84 -17.55 -17.40 1.38
CA TRP A 84 -17.50 -16.43 0.26
C TRP A 84 -16.87 -15.08 0.63
N ARG A 85 -17.18 -14.54 1.82
CA ARG A 85 -16.58 -13.27 2.30
C ARG A 85 -15.08 -13.36 2.45
N ASN A 86 -14.59 -14.44 3.07
CA ASN A 86 -13.17 -14.65 3.26
C ASN A 86 -12.46 -14.93 1.94
N SER A 87 -13.12 -15.62 1.01
CA SER A 87 -12.59 -15.85 -0.34
C SER A 87 -12.49 -14.55 -1.14
N ILE A 88 -13.50 -13.67 -1.07
CA ILE A 88 -13.45 -12.35 -1.70
C ILE A 88 -12.37 -11.49 -1.08
N HIS A 89 -12.35 -11.38 0.25
CA HIS A 89 -11.36 -10.60 0.96
C HIS A 89 -9.95 -11.05 0.59
N THR A 90 -9.66 -12.35 0.71
CA THR A 90 -8.35 -12.92 0.31
C THR A 90 -8.03 -12.60 -1.15
N PHE A 91 -8.97 -12.81 -2.08
CA PHE A 91 -8.75 -12.56 -3.49
C PHE A 91 -8.46 -11.09 -3.80
N VAL A 92 -9.22 -10.16 -3.19
CA VAL A 92 -9.02 -8.71 -3.35
C VAL A 92 -7.70 -8.27 -2.72
N SER A 93 -7.36 -8.77 -1.53
CA SER A 93 -6.10 -8.50 -0.84
C SER A 93 -4.87 -9.01 -1.60
N GLU A 94 -4.97 -10.15 -2.25
CA GLU A 94 -3.90 -10.75 -3.05
C GLU A 94 -3.87 -10.23 -4.50
N HIS A 95 -4.82 -9.35 -4.87
CA HIS A 95 -4.96 -8.89 -6.24
C HIS A 95 -3.72 -8.10 -6.67
N PRO A 96 -3.09 -8.41 -7.82
CA PRO A 96 -1.84 -7.79 -8.24
C PRO A 96 -1.95 -6.27 -8.40
N ALA A 97 -3.11 -5.74 -8.78
CA ALA A 97 -3.32 -4.30 -8.87
C ALA A 97 -3.35 -3.61 -7.49
N LEU A 98 -3.90 -4.27 -6.48
CA LEU A 98 -3.93 -3.76 -5.11
C LEU A 98 -2.55 -3.87 -4.47
N MET A 99 -1.86 -5.00 -4.69
CA MET A 99 -0.47 -5.16 -4.29
C MET A 99 0.44 -4.14 -4.97
N ALA A 100 0.29 -3.86 -6.26
CA ALA A 100 1.05 -2.83 -6.95
C ALA A 100 0.77 -1.41 -6.41
N PHE A 101 -0.44 -1.17 -5.90
CA PHE A 101 -0.80 0.09 -5.26
C PHE A 101 -0.20 0.24 -3.86
N LEU A 102 -0.17 -0.85 -3.09
CA LEU A 102 0.40 -0.89 -1.75
C LEU A 102 1.91 -1.03 -1.72
N SER A 103 2.49 -1.62 -2.76
CA SER A 103 3.93 -1.66 -2.95
C SER A 103 4.42 -0.22 -2.91
N PRO A 104 5.31 0.15 -1.97
CA PRO A 104 6.10 1.34 -2.16
C PRO A 104 6.76 1.20 -3.53
N MET A 105 6.77 2.26 -4.34
CA MET A 105 7.65 2.31 -5.51
C MET A 105 9.10 2.19 -5.02
N ASP A 106 9.54 0.96 -4.76
CA ASP A 106 10.93 0.59 -4.56
C ASP A 106 11.54 0.39 -5.96
N ASP A 107 11.40 1.43 -6.79
CA ASP A 107 12.16 1.65 -8.01
C ASP A 107 13.02 2.88 -7.77
N GLN A 108 13.82 2.81 -6.70
CA GLN A 108 15.11 3.48 -6.58
C GLN A 108 15.87 2.81 -5.44
N ASP A 109 16.27 1.56 -5.68
CA ASP A 109 17.61 1.15 -5.31
C ASP A 109 18.56 2.08 -6.09
N ASP A 110 18.74 3.31 -5.59
CA ASP A 110 19.86 4.18 -5.94
C ASP A 110 21.12 3.58 -5.28
N GLU A 111 21.43 2.33 -5.64
CA GLU A 111 22.81 1.91 -5.84
C GLU A 111 23.34 2.70 -7.04
N GLY A 112 23.48 4.02 -6.86
CA GLY A 112 24.33 4.82 -7.70
C GLY A 112 25.66 4.08 -7.82
N PRO A 113 26.29 4.05 -9.01
CA PRO A 113 27.53 3.32 -9.18
C PRO A 113 28.52 3.81 -8.14
N LEU A 114 28.82 2.96 -7.16
CA LEU A 114 29.99 3.06 -6.31
C LEU A 114 31.21 2.86 -7.24
N THR A 115 31.49 3.84 -8.10
CA THR A 115 32.82 4.01 -8.65
C THR A 115 33.70 4.40 -7.49
N GLU A 116 34.21 3.37 -6.82
CA GLU A 116 35.55 3.21 -6.29
C GLU A 116 36.47 4.39 -6.68
N GLN A 117 36.40 5.49 -5.91
CA GLN A 117 37.39 6.57 -5.97
C GLN A 117 38.33 6.53 -4.76
N TYR A 118 38.47 5.35 -4.15
CA TYR A 118 39.54 5.06 -3.19
C TYR A 118 40.62 4.25 -3.87
N GLU A 119 41.43 4.91 -4.70
CA GLU A 119 42.78 4.44 -5.01
C GLU A 119 43.56 5.57 -5.69
N ASN A 120 44.40 6.25 -4.89
CA ASN A 120 45.62 6.99 -5.24
C ASN A 120 45.78 8.32 -4.46
N ALA A 121 45.89 8.21 -3.13
CA ALA A 121 46.62 9.20 -2.33
C ALA A 121 47.57 8.50 -1.35
N SER A 122 48.30 7.51 -1.84
CA SER A 122 49.44 6.89 -1.14
C SER A 122 50.66 6.92 -2.06
N CYS A 123 51.08 8.11 -2.46
CA CYS A 123 52.46 8.33 -2.83
C CYS A 123 53.19 8.86 -1.59
N LEU A 124 53.90 7.94 -0.93
CA LEU A 124 54.92 8.21 0.06
C LEU A 124 55.87 9.32 -0.45
N GLY A 125 55.93 10.41 0.30
CA GLY A 125 56.91 11.48 0.16
C GLY A 125 57.32 11.91 1.55
N ASP A 126 58.26 11.16 2.09
CA ASP A 126 59.16 11.51 3.19
C ASP A 126 59.47 13.02 3.22
N ASP A 127 59.16 13.72 4.32
CA ASP A 127 60.06 14.74 4.87
C ASP A 127 59.67 15.08 6.31
N GLU A 128 60.71 15.14 7.12
CA GLU A 128 60.76 15.16 8.57
C GLU A 128 60.23 16.49 9.15
N GLY A 129 59.49 16.46 10.26
CA GLY A 129 58.88 17.69 10.75
C GLY A 129 58.31 17.71 12.16
N PHE A 130 59.11 17.29 13.15
CA PHE A 130 59.11 17.87 14.50
C PHE A 130 57.79 17.79 15.32
N TRP A 131 57.67 16.75 16.16
CA TRP A 131 56.83 16.83 17.36
C TRP A 131 57.66 17.42 18.50
N PRO A 132 57.42 18.67 18.95
CA PRO A 132 57.85 19.06 20.28
C PRO A 132 56.81 18.56 21.27
N ASP A 133 57.21 17.52 21.99
CA ASP A 133 56.78 17.26 23.36
C ASP A 133 56.86 18.54 24.22
N GLY A 134 55.94 18.65 25.17
CA GLY A 134 55.81 19.77 26.10
C GLY A 134 54.34 20.12 26.28
N GLY A 135 53.59 19.52 27.19
CA GLY A 135 53.92 19.34 28.59
C GLY A 135 53.10 20.35 29.42
N ALA A 136 52.58 19.86 30.54
CA ALA A 136 51.94 20.61 31.64
C ALA A 136 50.47 21.06 31.44
N SER A 137 49.58 20.29 32.07
CA SER A 137 48.74 20.72 33.19
C SER A 137 48.30 22.18 33.25
N ALA A 138 47.00 22.45 33.22
CA ALA A 138 46.32 23.23 34.27
C ALA A 138 44.80 23.28 34.05
N ASP A 139 44.14 23.05 35.17
CA ASP A 139 42.77 23.30 35.58
C ASP A 139 42.30 24.77 35.33
N LEU A 140 40.99 24.97 35.50
CA LEU A 140 40.31 26.18 36.00
C LEU A 140 39.87 27.35 35.06
N PHE A 141 38.66 27.80 35.39
CA PHE A 141 37.86 29.00 35.02
C PHE A 141 36.89 28.89 33.83
N ASP A 142 35.56 28.80 33.99
CA ASP A 142 34.52 29.66 34.65
C ASP A 142 33.87 30.66 33.67
N GLU A 143 32.53 30.60 33.65
CA GLU A 143 31.55 31.69 33.44
C GLU A 143 31.54 32.53 32.15
N PHE A 144 30.46 32.38 31.37
CA PHE A 144 29.62 33.51 30.94
C PHE A 144 28.17 33.09 30.69
#